data_AF-E8M553-F1
#
_entry.id   AF-E8M553-F1
#
_cell.length_a   1.000
_cell.length_b   1.000
_cell.length_c   1.000
_cell.angle_alpha   90.00
_cell.angle_beta   90.00
_cell.angle_gamma   90.00
#
_symmetry.space_group_name_H-M   'P 1'
#
loop_
_entity.id
_entity.type
_entity.pdbx_description
1 polymer ?
#
loop_
_entity_poly.entity_id
_entity_poly.type
_entity_poly.pdbx_seq_one_letter_code
_entity_poly.pdbx_strand_id
1 'polypeptide(L)'
;MIELSGAVLIGKGSERLCYQHPENPNLCIKVRYRVKRSRNESEREFDYASSLKQGQALPLALPIEWVETNEGIGLICPLVRDDNGQLSQSLQDWSGKPQLAELFDEFAKSILANHLSVTDLRMQNLVVQQIAGKVRIVMIDGYGFTNDFLKYAFKVTRLITHIQTKRRLEKFRRNYIHDRY
;
A
#
# COMPACT_ATOMS: atom_id res chain seq x y z
N MET A 1 -0.50 21.14 -14.35
CA MET A 1 -1.35 20.02 -14.82
C MET A 1 -0.44 18.99 -15.47
N ILE A 2 -0.56 17.72 -15.10
CA ILE A 2 0.24 16.61 -15.65
C ILE A 2 -0.50 15.94 -16.80
N GLU A 3 0.20 15.65 -17.90
CA GLU A 3 -0.35 14.97 -19.07
C GLU A 3 -0.17 13.44 -18.95
N LEU A 4 -1.28 12.70 -18.95
CA LEU A 4 -1.32 11.24 -18.78
C LEU A 4 -1.70 10.48 -20.06
N SER A 5 -2.14 11.15 -21.13
CA SER A 5 -2.57 10.47 -22.36
C SER A 5 -1.52 9.57 -23.01
N GLY A 6 -0.23 9.82 -22.78
CA GLY A 6 0.89 8.98 -23.22
C GLY A 6 1.53 8.14 -22.11
N ALA A 7 1.02 8.21 -20.88
CA ALA A 7 1.60 7.53 -19.73
C ALA A 7 1.25 6.03 -19.76
N VAL A 8 2.18 5.21 -19.26
CA VAL A 8 1.98 3.76 -19.15
C VAL A 8 0.89 3.48 -18.10
N LEU A 9 -0.19 2.83 -18.50
CA LEU A 9 -1.20 2.32 -17.57
C LEU A 9 -0.66 1.08 -16.86
N ILE A 10 -0.31 1.24 -15.58
CA ILE A 10 0.20 0.14 -14.73
C ILE A 10 -0.92 -0.81 -14.33
N GLY A 11 -2.12 -0.28 -14.07
CA GLY A 11 -3.23 -1.12 -13.65
C GLY A 11 -4.56 -0.40 -13.59
N LYS A 12 -5.63 -1.19 -13.61
CA LYS A 12 -7.01 -0.73 -13.52
C LYS A 12 -7.71 -1.39 -12.34
N GLY A 13 -8.02 -0.58 -11.33
CA GLY A 13 -8.85 -0.97 -10.20
C GLY A 13 -10.34 -0.84 -10.49
N SER A 14 -11.15 -1.09 -9.46
CA SER A 14 -12.61 -0.94 -9.51
C SER A 14 -13.05 0.51 -9.74
N GLU A 15 -12.32 1.47 -9.18
CA GLU A 15 -12.66 2.90 -9.22
C GLU A 15 -11.54 3.81 -9.75
N ARG A 16 -10.30 3.30 -9.80
CA ARG A 16 -9.09 4.08 -10.11
C ARG A 16 -8.27 3.45 -11.24
N LEU A 17 -7.64 4.29 -12.05
CA LEU A 17 -6.58 3.93 -12.98
C LEU A 17 -5.25 4.33 -12.35
N CYS A 18 -4.24 3.49 -12.47
CA CYS A 18 -2.89 3.74 -11.97
C CYS A 18 -1.97 3.96 -13.17
N TYR A 19 -1.52 5.20 -13.37
CA TYR A 19 -0.60 5.56 -14.43
C TYR A 19 0.81 5.69 -13.87
N GLN A 20 1.83 5.27 -14.62
CA GLN A 20 3.21 5.63 -14.29
C GLN A 20 3.37 7.15 -14.42
N HIS A 21 4.06 7.78 -13.48
CA HIS A 21 4.34 9.21 -13.58
C HIS A 21 5.28 9.46 -14.78
N PRO A 22 4.95 10.41 -15.69
CA PRO A 22 5.67 10.58 -16.96
C PRO A 22 7.15 10.97 -16.78
N GLU A 23 7.44 11.76 -15.75
CA GLU A 23 8.80 12.29 -15.50
C GLU A 23 9.57 11.53 -14.42
N ASN A 24 8.91 10.66 -13.64
CA ASN A 24 9.55 9.98 -12.51
C ASN A 24 9.15 8.50 -12.49
N PRO A 25 10.04 7.57 -12.85
CA PRO A 25 9.70 6.17 -12.93
C PRO A 25 9.34 5.55 -11.58
N ASN A 26 9.75 6.15 -10.46
CA ASN A 26 9.50 5.67 -9.11
C ASN A 26 8.17 6.16 -8.53
N LEU A 27 7.36 6.87 -9.31
CA LEU A 27 6.05 7.36 -8.91
C LEU A 27 4.96 6.85 -9.85
N CYS A 28 3.75 6.77 -9.32
CA CYS A 28 2.52 6.55 -10.08
C CYS A 28 1.46 7.57 -9.67
N ILE A 29 0.50 7.79 -10.56
CA ILE A 29 -0.63 8.69 -10.34
C ILE A 29 -1.90 7.84 -10.40
N LYS A 30 -2.59 7.74 -9.26
CA LYS A 30 -3.88 7.05 -9.15
C LYS A 30 -5.01 8.04 -9.42
N VAL A 31 -5.68 7.91 -10.56
CA VAL A 31 -6.79 8.79 -10.99
C VAL A 31 -8.12 8.06 -10.89
N ARG A 32 -9.13 8.72 -10.31
CA ARG A 32 -10.47 8.13 -10.14
C ARG A 32 -11.30 8.29 -11.41
N TYR A 33 -11.78 7.19 -11.99
CA TYR A 33 -12.59 7.21 -13.22
C TYR A 33 -14.08 6.85 -13.01
N ARG A 34 -14.45 6.34 -11.81
CA ARG A 34 -15.85 6.05 -11.45
C ARG A 34 -16.25 6.78 -10.17
N VAL A 35 -17.27 7.62 -10.26
CA VAL A 35 -17.82 8.42 -9.14
C VAL A 35 -18.97 7.70 -8.40
N LYS A 36 -19.20 6.40 -8.66
CA LYS A 36 -20.40 5.67 -8.17
C LYS A 36 -20.52 5.52 -6.64
N ARG A 37 -19.50 5.87 -5.85
CA ARG A 37 -19.56 5.84 -4.37
C ARG A 37 -19.31 7.21 -3.76
N SER A 38 -20.10 7.57 -2.74
CA SER A 38 -19.92 8.78 -1.93
C SER A 38 -18.64 8.78 -1.08
N ARG A 39 -17.97 7.63 -0.96
CA ARG A 39 -16.77 7.41 -0.13
C ARG A 39 -15.51 7.55 -0.98
N ASN A 40 -14.74 8.62 -0.78
CA ASN A 40 -13.46 8.81 -1.45
C ASN A 40 -12.36 7.99 -0.72
N GLU A 41 -11.95 6.86 -1.32
CA GLU A 41 -10.89 5.99 -0.79
C GLU A 41 -9.54 6.72 -0.77
N SER A 42 -9.22 7.45 -1.84
CA SER A 42 -7.97 8.22 -1.96
C SER A 42 -7.84 9.31 -0.90
N GLU A 43 -8.93 10.01 -0.54
CA GLU A 43 -8.91 10.98 0.58
C GLU A 43 -8.58 10.30 1.91
N ARG A 44 -9.15 9.12 2.16
CA ARG A 44 -8.88 8.39 3.41
C ARG A 44 -7.46 7.82 3.48
N GLU A 45 -6.94 7.35 2.35
CA GLU A 45 -5.53 6.94 2.24
C GLU A 45 -4.60 8.13 2.50
N PHE A 46 -4.87 9.29 1.90
CA PHE A 46 -4.07 10.50 2.06
C PHE A 46 -4.15 11.10 3.47
N ASP A 47 -5.35 11.19 4.05
CA ASP A 47 -5.56 11.61 5.44
C ASP A 47 -4.84 10.68 6.41
N TYR A 48 -4.88 9.37 6.17
CA TYR A 48 -4.20 8.39 6.99
C TYR A 48 -2.69 8.56 6.91
N ALA A 49 -2.14 8.65 5.70
CA ALA A 49 -0.71 8.88 5.48
C ALA A 49 -0.23 10.16 6.17
N SER A 50 -1.00 11.24 6.04
CA SER A 50 -0.73 12.54 6.69
C SER A 50 -0.75 12.47 8.22
N SER A 51 -1.46 11.49 8.80
CA SER A 51 -1.50 11.27 10.26
C SER A 51 -0.33 10.44 10.79
N LEU A 52 0.45 9.81 9.92
CA LEU A 52 1.63 9.03 10.30
C LEU A 52 2.83 9.96 10.55
N LYS A 53 3.70 9.57 11.50
CA LYS A 53 4.90 10.35 11.81
C LYS A 53 5.87 10.31 10.63
N GLN A 54 6.29 11.49 10.16
CA GLN A 54 7.32 11.62 9.13
C GLN A 54 8.69 11.11 9.64
N GLY A 55 9.50 10.56 8.73
CA GLY A 55 10.88 10.13 9.00
C GLY A 55 11.06 8.69 9.46
N GLN A 56 9.98 7.92 9.67
CA GLN A 56 10.08 6.51 9.99
C GLN A 56 10.04 5.64 8.73
N ALA A 57 10.93 4.64 8.64
CA ALA A 57 10.88 3.64 7.59
C ALA A 57 9.68 2.71 7.83
N LEU A 58 8.56 2.99 7.16
CA LEU A 58 7.35 2.20 7.23
C LEU A 58 7.30 1.22 6.06
N PRO A 59 6.74 0.01 6.24
CA PRO A 59 6.61 -0.97 5.17
C PRO A 59 5.38 -0.65 4.27
N LEU A 60 5.11 0.63 4.03
CA LEU A 60 3.96 1.13 3.28
C LEU A 60 4.45 2.07 2.16
N ALA A 61 3.90 1.91 0.95
CA ALA A 61 4.02 2.92 -0.11
C ALA A 61 2.94 3.99 0.09
N LEU A 62 3.23 4.98 0.94
CA LEU A 62 2.29 6.03 1.32
C LEU A 62 2.07 7.06 0.20
N PRO A 63 0.84 7.54 -0.02
CA PRO A 63 0.60 8.65 -0.95
C PRO A 63 1.36 9.91 -0.53
N ILE A 64 1.74 10.70 -1.53
CA ILE A 64 2.62 11.86 -1.38
C ILE A 64 1.82 13.15 -1.43
N GLU A 65 1.06 13.36 -2.51
CA GLU A 65 0.32 14.60 -2.74
C GLU A 65 -0.77 14.44 -3.82
N TRP A 66 -1.69 15.40 -3.85
CA TRP A 66 -2.72 15.53 -4.88
C TRP A 66 -2.24 16.39 -6.05
N VAL A 67 -2.58 15.99 -7.27
CA VAL A 67 -2.23 16.71 -8.50
C VAL A 67 -3.38 16.78 -9.48
N GLU A 68 -3.40 17.84 -10.28
CA GLU A 68 -4.31 17.96 -11.42
C GLU A 68 -3.70 17.31 -12.66
N THR A 69 -4.49 16.49 -13.35
CA THR A 69 -4.11 15.85 -14.61
C THR A 69 -5.19 16.07 -15.66
N ASN A 70 -4.87 15.85 -16.93
CA ASN A 70 -5.86 15.85 -18.02
C ASN A 70 -6.89 14.72 -17.93
N GLU A 71 -6.68 13.72 -17.06
CA GLU A 71 -7.62 12.62 -16.76
C GLU A 71 -8.43 12.89 -15.46
N GLY A 72 -8.25 14.06 -14.83
CA GLY A 72 -8.88 14.45 -13.57
C GLY A 72 -7.90 14.56 -12.40
N ILE A 73 -8.42 14.72 -11.18
CA ILE A 73 -7.59 14.81 -9.97
C ILE A 73 -6.96 13.43 -9.68
N GLY A 74 -5.63 13.41 -9.53
CA GLY A 74 -4.84 12.23 -9.24
C GLY A 74 -4.14 12.31 -7.89
N LEU A 75 -3.88 11.15 -7.29
CA LEU A 75 -3.06 11.02 -6.08
C LEU A 75 -1.70 10.43 -6.46
N ILE A 76 -0.62 11.15 -6.19
CA ILE A 76 0.75 10.65 -6.38
C ILE A 76 1.06 9.63 -5.29
N CYS A 77 1.54 8.46 -5.71
CA CYS A 77 2.00 7.40 -4.83
C CYS A 77 3.37 6.87 -5.28
N PRO A 78 4.19 6.30 -4.37
CA PRO A 78 5.38 5.56 -4.74
C PRO A 78 5.03 4.35 -5.60
N LEU A 79 5.79 4.17 -6.67
CA LEU A 79 5.78 2.97 -7.51
C LEU A 79 6.98 2.12 -7.13
N VAL A 80 6.73 1.04 -6.38
CA VAL A 80 7.76 0.21 -5.74
C VAL A 80 8.52 -0.59 -6.81
N ARG A 81 9.85 -0.42 -6.83
CA ARG A 81 10.76 -1.05 -7.80
C ARG A 81 11.94 -1.73 -7.12
N ASP A 82 12.48 -2.74 -7.80
CA ASP A 82 13.72 -3.40 -7.41
C ASP A 82 14.95 -2.63 -7.93
N ASP A 83 16.16 -3.01 -7.48
CA ASP A 83 17.44 -2.40 -7.91
C ASP A 83 17.64 -2.38 -9.43
N ASN A 84 17.05 -3.35 -10.13
CA ASN A 84 17.13 -3.45 -11.60
C ASN A 84 16.17 -2.50 -12.33
N GLY A 85 15.42 -1.67 -11.59
CA GLY A 85 14.44 -0.73 -12.12
C GLY A 85 13.11 -1.37 -12.52
N GLN A 86 12.93 -2.68 -12.38
CA GLN A 86 11.65 -3.35 -12.64
C GLN A 86 10.68 -3.14 -11.48
N LEU A 87 9.38 -3.26 -11.76
CA LEU A 87 8.37 -3.23 -10.70
C LEU A 87 8.54 -4.42 -9.77
N SER A 88 8.51 -4.16 -8.47
CA SER A 88 8.53 -5.21 -7.46
C SER A 88 7.28 -6.09 -7.62
N GLN A 89 7.47 -7.40 -7.63
CA GLN A 89 6.40 -8.35 -7.90
C GLN A 89 5.41 -8.42 -6.74
N SER A 90 4.14 -8.63 -7.07
CA SER A 90 3.11 -8.88 -6.06
C SER A 90 3.39 -10.21 -5.35
N LEU A 91 2.98 -10.32 -4.09
CA LEU A 91 3.13 -11.56 -3.34
C LEU A 91 2.29 -12.70 -3.93
N GLN A 92 1.23 -12.36 -4.68
CA GLN A 92 0.42 -13.33 -5.42
C GLN A 92 1.23 -14.01 -6.54
N ASP A 93 2.13 -13.26 -7.19
CA ASP A 93 2.91 -13.72 -8.35
C ASP A 93 4.35 -14.11 -7.97
N TRP A 94 4.76 -13.87 -6.72
CA TRP A 94 6.12 -14.12 -6.25
C TRP A 94 6.44 -15.61 -6.13
N SER A 95 7.47 -16.06 -6.86
CA SER A 95 7.92 -17.45 -6.90
C SER A 95 9.02 -17.77 -5.87
N GLY A 96 9.65 -16.75 -5.28
CA GLY A 96 10.75 -16.86 -4.30
C GLY A 96 10.29 -17.28 -2.91
N LYS A 97 9.72 -18.48 -2.80
CA LYS A 97 9.11 -19.03 -1.58
C LYS A 97 10.03 -19.40 -0.40
N PRO A 98 11.37 -19.57 -0.47
CA PRO A 98 12.14 -20.08 0.67
C PRO A 98 12.11 -19.21 1.93
N GLN A 99 11.90 -17.90 1.80
CA GLN A 99 12.01 -16.93 2.91
C GLN A 99 10.70 -16.18 3.17
N LEU A 100 9.59 -16.63 2.57
CA LEU A 100 8.34 -15.87 2.64
C LEU A 100 7.79 -15.73 4.07
N ALA A 101 7.92 -16.77 4.89
CA ALA A 101 7.49 -16.73 6.28
C ALA A 101 8.26 -15.67 7.08
N GLU A 102 9.58 -15.67 6.98
CA GLU A 102 10.47 -14.71 7.65
C GLU A 102 10.19 -13.28 7.19
N LEU A 103 10.10 -13.04 5.88
CA LEU A 103 9.78 -11.74 5.31
C LEU A 103 8.41 -11.22 5.78
N PHE A 104 7.42 -12.11 5.89
CA PHE A 104 6.10 -11.74 6.39
C PHE A 104 6.13 -11.44 7.89
N ASP A 105 6.87 -12.21 8.68
CA ASP A 105 6.99 -12.00 10.12
C ASP A 105 7.71 -10.67 10.43
N GLU A 106 8.74 -10.31 9.66
CA GLU A 106 9.38 -8.98 9.72
C GLU A 106 8.41 -7.85 9.37
N PHE A 107 7.66 -8.03 8.28
CA PHE A 107 6.62 -7.08 7.87
C PHE A 107 5.56 -6.90 8.96
N ALA A 108 5.01 -8.00 9.49
CA ALA A 108 4.00 -8.01 10.53
C ALA A 108 4.50 -7.34 11.81
N LYS A 109 5.75 -7.63 12.22
CA LYS A 109 6.40 -6.98 13.36
C LYS A 109 6.49 -5.47 13.16
N SER A 110 6.90 -5.01 11.98
CA SER A 110 6.98 -3.59 11.65
C SER A 110 5.60 -2.91 11.65
N ILE A 111 4.58 -3.56 11.09
CA ILE A 111 3.20 -3.08 11.12
C ILE A 111 2.70 -2.88 12.56
N LEU A 112 2.93 -3.87 13.43
CA LEU A 112 2.44 -3.86 14.81
C LEU A 112 3.19 -2.88 15.72
N ALA A 113 4.51 -2.80 15.58
CA ALA A 113 5.35 -1.87 16.34
C ALA A 113 4.99 -0.41 16.05
N ASN A 114 4.55 -0.12 14.82
CA ASN A 114 4.15 1.21 14.39
C ASN A 114 2.65 1.49 14.55
N HIS A 115 1.89 0.56 15.14
CA HIS A 115 0.44 0.66 15.30
C HIS A 115 -0.29 0.99 13.99
N LEU A 116 0.19 0.41 12.88
CA LEU A 116 -0.37 0.70 11.56
C LEU A 116 -1.73 0.01 11.39
N SER A 117 -2.62 0.72 10.70
CA SER A 117 -3.95 0.26 10.36
C SER A 117 -3.88 -0.53 9.07
N VAL A 118 -4.26 -1.80 9.13
CA VAL A 118 -4.44 -2.62 7.92
C VAL A 118 -5.93 -2.87 7.75
N THR A 119 -6.50 -2.37 6.65
CA THR A 119 -7.93 -2.48 6.33
C THR A 119 -8.19 -3.64 5.36
N ASP A 120 -7.28 -3.87 4.42
CA ASP A 120 -7.44 -4.84 3.34
C ASP A 120 -6.11 -5.56 3.01
N LEU A 121 -5.84 -6.64 3.75
CA LEU A 121 -4.64 -7.45 3.60
C LEU A 121 -4.86 -8.56 2.55
N ARG A 122 -4.46 -8.30 1.31
CA ARG A 122 -4.52 -9.25 0.18
C ARG A 122 -3.14 -9.45 -0.43
N MET A 123 -2.86 -10.63 -1.01
CA MET A 123 -1.56 -10.94 -1.61
C MET A 123 -1.17 -9.95 -2.72
N GLN A 124 -2.15 -9.50 -3.52
CA GLN A 124 -1.95 -8.47 -4.56
C GLN A 124 -1.60 -7.06 -4.03
N ASN A 125 -1.91 -6.76 -2.77
CA ASN A 125 -1.61 -5.45 -2.15
C ASN A 125 -0.25 -5.45 -1.43
N LEU A 126 0.42 -6.61 -1.39
CA LEU A 126 1.76 -6.78 -0.85
C LEU A 126 2.71 -7.02 -2.02
N VAL A 127 3.80 -6.26 -2.10
CA VAL A 127 4.85 -6.47 -3.09
C VAL A 127 6.14 -6.88 -2.39
N VAL A 128 6.93 -7.73 -3.04
CA VAL A 128 8.24 -8.16 -2.57
C VAL A 128 9.29 -7.35 -3.31
N GLN A 129 9.99 -6.48 -2.58
CA GLN A 129 10.98 -5.56 -3.11
C GLN A 129 12.39 -6.03 -2.79
N GLN A 130 13.27 -5.98 -3.80
CA GLN A 130 14.69 -6.30 -3.68
C GLN A 130 15.54 -5.04 -3.91
N ILE A 131 16.16 -4.54 -2.83
CA ILE A 131 17.04 -3.36 -2.88
C ILE A 131 18.34 -3.61 -2.11
N ALA A 132 19.47 -3.27 -2.73
CA ALA A 132 20.83 -3.47 -2.24
C ALA A 132 21.06 -4.87 -1.64
N GLY A 133 20.55 -5.90 -2.32
CA GLY A 133 20.63 -7.29 -1.86
C GLY A 133 19.74 -7.64 -0.66
N LYS A 134 18.88 -6.73 -0.19
CA LYS A 134 17.88 -6.98 0.85
C LYS A 134 16.50 -7.18 0.23
N VAL A 135 15.77 -8.15 0.75
CA VAL A 135 14.39 -8.43 0.35
C VAL A 135 13.45 -7.94 1.45
N ARG A 136 12.35 -7.26 1.09
CA ARG A 136 11.32 -6.83 2.05
C ARG A 136 9.93 -6.87 1.43
N ILE A 137 8.91 -6.98 2.28
CA ILE A 137 7.52 -6.79 1.86
C ILE A 137 7.13 -5.32 2.05
N VAL A 138 6.52 -4.74 1.04
CA VAL A 138 5.93 -3.40 1.06
C VAL A 138 4.45 -3.50 0.75
N MET A 139 3.61 -2.86 1.55
CA MET A 139 2.17 -2.76 1.28
C MET A 139 1.88 -1.51 0.44
N ILE A 140 1.27 -1.70 -0.73
CA ILE A 140 0.98 -0.63 -1.69
C ILE A 140 -0.46 -0.11 -1.62
N ASP A 141 -1.32 -0.83 -0.92
CA ASP A 141 -2.74 -0.52 -0.75
C ASP A 141 -3.31 -1.28 0.47
N GLY A 142 -4.53 -0.94 0.89
CA GLY A 142 -5.22 -1.65 1.96
C GLY A 142 -4.81 -1.24 3.38
N TYR A 143 -4.32 -0.01 3.53
CA TYR A 143 -4.13 0.68 4.81
C TYR A 143 -5.09 1.87 4.90
N GLY A 144 -5.35 2.36 6.11
CA GLY A 144 -6.23 3.52 6.31
C GLY A 144 -7.20 3.38 7.48
N PHE A 145 -8.13 4.32 7.60
CA PHE A 145 -9.19 4.25 8.61
C PHE A 145 -10.34 3.36 8.13
N THR A 146 -10.72 2.34 8.92
CA THR A 146 -11.75 1.36 8.52
C THR A 146 -13.13 2.00 8.35
N ASN A 147 -13.47 3.00 9.17
CA ASN A 147 -14.67 3.86 9.03
C ASN A 147 -14.48 5.16 9.82
N ASP A 148 -15.35 6.15 9.65
CA ASP A 148 -15.21 7.46 10.32
C ASP A 148 -15.34 7.35 11.85
N PHE A 149 -16.21 6.47 12.35
CA PHE A 149 -16.29 6.15 13.79
C PHE A 149 -14.96 5.63 14.33
N LEU A 150 -14.29 4.74 13.60
CA LEU A 150 -12.97 4.21 13.90
C LEU A 150 -11.86 5.21 13.56
N LYS A 151 -12.05 6.22 12.70
CA LYS A 151 -11.13 7.36 12.51
C LYS A 151 -11.07 8.19 13.79
N TYR A 152 -12.24 8.47 14.38
CA TYR A 152 -12.33 9.10 15.69
C TYR A 152 -11.86 8.16 16.81
N ALA A 153 -12.25 6.89 16.82
CA ALA A 153 -11.78 5.92 17.82
C ALA A 153 -10.28 5.58 17.70
N PHE A 154 -9.67 5.71 16.52
CA PHE A 154 -8.22 5.61 16.29
C PHE A 154 -7.47 6.70 17.05
N LYS A 155 -8.05 7.91 17.08
CA LYS A 155 -7.54 9.02 17.90
C LYS A 155 -7.72 8.74 19.39
N VAL A 156 -8.66 7.87 19.77
CA VAL A 156 -8.99 7.55 21.17
C VAL A 156 -8.18 6.37 21.71
N THR A 157 -7.96 5.28 20.95
CA THR A 157 -7.12 4.14 21.40
C THR A 157 -6.36 3.42 20.27
N ARG A 158 -5.03 3.54 20.27
CA ARG A 158 -4.13 2.74 19.40
C ARG A 158 -4.20 1.23 19.67
N LEU A 159 -4.77 0.83 20.81
CA LEU A 159 -4.86 -0.57 21.24
C LEU A 159 -5.89 -1.35 20.41
N ILE A 160 -7.06 -0.78 20.12
CA ILE A 160 -8.09 -1.45 19.31
C ILE A 160 -7.56 -1.72 17.91
N THR A 161 -6.92 -0.73 17.30
CA THR A 161 -6.19 -0.87 16.04
C THR A 161 -5.19 -2.01 16.08
N HIS A 162 -4.33 -2.03 17.09
CA HIS A 162 -3.29 -3.04 17.22
C HIS A 162 -3.90 -4.43 17.27
N ILE A 163 -4.96 -4.64 18.05
CA ILE A 163 -5.65 -5.93 18.14
C ILE A 163 -6.29 -6.33 16.80
N GLN A 164 -6.97 -5.41 16.10
CA GLN A 164 -7.59 -5.71 14.81
C GLN A 164 -6.56 -6.05 13.74
N THR A 165 -5.51 -5.24 13.62
CA THR A 165 -4.41 -5.47 12.68
C THR A 165 -3.70 -6.78 13.00
N LYS A 166 -3.42 -7.08 14.28
CA LYS A 166 -2.81 -8.34 14.71
C LYS A 166 -3.64 -9.55 14.26
N ARG A 167 -4.95 -9.55 14.52
CA ARG A 167 -5.86 -10.62 14.08
C ARG A 167 -5.85 -10.81 12.56
N ARG A 168 -5.79 -9.71 11.80
CA ARG A 168 -5.72 -9.76 10.32
C ARG A 168 -4.40 -10.37 9.85
N LEU A 169 -3.27 -9.95 10.43
CA LEU A 169 -1.94 -10.49 10.13
C LEU A 169 -1.86 -11.98 10.46
N GLU A 170 -2.32 -12.41 11.63
CA GLU A 170 -2.35 -13.83 12.04
C GLU A 170 -3.22 -14.68 11.10
N LYS A 171 -4.40 -14.17 10.73
CA LYS A 171 -5.28 -14.84 9.77
C LYS A 171 -4.64 -14.96 8.39
N PHE A 172 -3.99 -13.90 7.91
CA PHE A 172 -3.31 -13.91 6.63
C PHE A 172 -2.13 -14.87 6.63
N ARG A 173 -1.29 -14.84 7.67
CA ARG A 173 -0.17 -15.77 7.85
C ARG A 173 -0.65 -17.21 7.74
N ARG A 174 -1.63 -17.60 8.56
CA ARG A 174 -2.18 -18.97 8.56
C ARG A 174 -2.73 -19.42 7.20
N ASN A 175 -3.35 -18.51 6.44
CA ASN A 175 -4.04 -18.86 5.21
C ASN A 175 -3.13 -18.90 3.98
N TYR A 176 -2.05 -18.11 3.96
CA TYR A 176 -1.25 -17.87 2.75
C TYR A 176 0.25 -18.05 2.94
N ILE A 177 0.74 -18.00 4.18
CA ILE A 177 2.16 -18.08 4.53
C ILE A 177 2.39 -19.41 5.23
N HIS A 178 2.83 -20.40 4.45
CA HIS A 178 3.18 -21.71 4.97
C HIS A 178 4.67 -21.73 5.34
N ASP A 179 4.97 -22.17 6.55
CA ASP A 179 6.34 -22.50 6.93
C ASP A 179 6.77 -23.69 6.05
N ARG A 180 7.92 -23.58 5.36
CA ARG A 180 8.47 -24.74 4.64
C ARG A 180 8.84 -25.79 5.68
N TYR A 181 8.25 -26.97 5.58
CA TYR A 181 8.76 -28.18 6.22
C TYR A 181 10.03 -28.64 5.51
#